data_AF-A0A936CST7-F1
#
_entry.id   AF-A0A936CST7-F1
#
_cell.length_a   1.000
_cell.length_b   1.000
_cell.length_c   1.000
_cell.angle_alpha   90.00
_cell.angle_beta   90.00
_cell.angle_gamma   90.00
#
_symmetry.space_group_name_H-M   'P 1'
#
loop_
_entity.id
_entity.type
_entity.pdbx_description
1 polymer ?
#
loop_
_entity_poly.entity_id
_entity_poly.type
_entity_poly.pdbx_seq_one_letter_code
_entity_poly.pdbx_strand_id
1 'polypeptide(L)'
;MARAPSSSALSRGVGATYKGKYGSLALYVYVDWYVDDNDVLQPMLPDYSVIMGSPHVDGVRHYGAIMDPALGYQALPYAPKSWIDNDPPVRWLMLQSAPLPVPYRVNASFRATVR
;
A
#
# COMPACT_ATOMS: atom_id res chain seq x y z
N MET A 1 13.29 -7.24 -21.88
CA MET A 1 11.83 -7.38 -22.09
C MET A 1 11.34 -8.61 -21.33
N ALA A 2 11.02 -8.46 -20.06
CA ALA A 2 10.45 -9.55 -19.26
C ALA A 2 8.94 -9.60 -19.51
N ARG A 3 8.49 -10.68 -20.13
CA ARG A 3 7.09 -10.92 -20.47
C ARG A 3 6.30 -11.19 -19.19
N ALA A 4 5.31 -10.34 -18.88
CA ALA A 4 4.33 -10.63 -17.84
C ALA A 4 3.66 -11.99 -18.12
N PRO A 5 3.48 -12.87 -17.12
CA PRO A 5 2.88 -14.17 -17.34
C PRO A 5 1.44 -14.03 -17.85
N SER A 6 1.16 -14.72 -18.95
CA SER A 6 -0.09 -14.68 -19.70
C SER A 6 -1.31 -15.06 -18.85
N SER A 7 -2.38 -14.30 -19.05
CA SER A 7 -3.70 -14.42 -18.43
C SER A 7 -4.39 -15.77 -18.68
N SER A 8 -4.22 -16.74 -17.77
CA SER A 8 -5.08 -17.94 -17.74
C SER A 8 -5.35 -18.52 -16.34
N ALA A 9 -5.16 -17.75 -15.27
CA ALA A 9 -5.44 -18.22 -13.89
C ALA A 9 -5.96 -17.12 -12.96
N LEU A 10 -7.03 -16.41 -13.34
CA LEU A 10 -7.77 -15.55 -12.41
C LEU A 10 -8.68 -16.40 -11.50
N SER A 11 -8.05 -17.18 -10.61
CA SER A 11 -8.65 -17.68 -9.36
C SER A 11 -7.63 -17.94 -8.23
N ARG A 12 -6.35 -17.55 -8.39
CA ARG A 12 -5.33 -17.67 -7.33
C ARG A 12 -5.15 -16.34 -6.62
N GLY A 13 -5.49 -16.32 -5.33
CA GLY A 13 -5.67 -15.14 -4.49
C GLY A 13 -4.55 -14.10 -4.59
N VAL A 14 -4.94 -12.93 -5.10
CA VAL A 14 -4.22 -11.67 -4.87
C VAL A 14 -4.36 -11.32 -3.39
N GLY A 15 -3.24 -10.96 -2.75
CA GLY A 15 -3.18 -10.62 -1.33
C GLY A 15 -2.78 -11.78 -0.42
N ALA A 16 -3.14 -11.67 0.87
CA ALA A 16 -2.73 -12.63 1.89
C ALA A 16 -3.63 -13.87 1.89
N THR A 17 -3.06 -15.02 1.56
CA THR A 17 -3.75 -16.32 1.66
C THR A 17 -3.31 -17.03 2.94
N TYR A 18 -4.24 -17.28 3.85
CA TYR A 18 -3.98 -18.07 5.05
C TYR A 18 -3.66 -19.53 4.71
N LYS A 19 -2.60 -20.09 5.32
CA LYS A 19 -2.12 -21.46 5.09
C LYS A 19 -2.23 -22.37 6.32
N GLY A 20 -2.59 -21.82 7.47
CA GLY A 20 -2.70 -22.58 8.73
C GLY A 20 -1.87 -21.94 9.83
N LYS A 21 -1.65 -22.71 10.90
CA LYS A 21 -0.95 -22.25 12.09
C LYS A 21 0.12 -23.27 12.49
N TYR A 22 1.30 -22.79 12.88
CA TYR A 22 2.35 -23.59 13.50
C TYR A 22 2.59 -23.08 14.92
N GLY A 23 2.20 -23.86 15.92
CA GLY A 23 2.22 -23.41 17.31
C GLY A 23 1.37 -22.16 17.52
N SER A 24 2.01 -21.03 17.85
CA SER A 24 1.38 -19.72 17.99
C SER A 24 1.43 -18.86 16.72
N LEU A 25 2.16 -19.27 15.68
CA LEU A 25 2.37 -18.50 14.45
C LEU A 25 1.28 -18.80 13.41
N ALA A 26 0.57 -17.77 12.95
CA ALA A 26 -0.31 -17.87 11.79
C ALA A 26 0.51 -17.69 10.50
N LEU A 27 0.37 -18.63 9.57
CA LEU A 27 1.11 -18.66 8.32
C LEU A 27 0.27 -18.07 7.20
N TYR A 28 0.83 -17.07 6.51
CA TYR A 28 0.23 -16.44 5.35
C TYR A 28 1.21 -16.49 4.19
N VAL A 29 0.69 -16.77 2.99
CA VAL A 29 1.41 -16.55 1.74
C VAL A 29 0.84 -15.29 1.12
N TYR A 30 1.69 -14.28 0.97
CA TYR A 30 1.31 -13.00 0.39
C TYR A 30 1.87 -12.90 -1.03
N VAL A 31 0.98 -12.71 -2.00
CA VAL A 31 1.35 -12.49 -3.39
C VAL A 31 0.53 -11.31 -3.90
N ASP A 32 1.22 -10.20 -4.16
CA ASP A 32 0.59 -8.98 -4.65
C ASP A 32 1.58 -8.15 -5.47
N TRP A 33 1.07 -7.33 -6.37
CA TRP A 33 1.85 -6.60 -7.37
C TRP A 33 1.41 -5.14 -7.43
N TYR A 34 2.37 -4.24 -7.63
CA TYR A 34 2.12 -2.83 -7.88
C TYR A 34 2.79 -2.38 -9.17
N VAL A 35 2.28 -1.30 -9.78
CA VAL A 35 2.88 -0.65 -10.94
C VAL A 35 3.76 0.50 -10.44
N ASP A 36 5.02 0.53 -10.86
CA ASP A 36 5.95 1.60 -10.52
C ASP A 36 5.83 2.81 -11.47
N ASP A 37 6.61 3.87 -11.20
CA ASP A 37 6.60 5.10 -12.01
C ASP A 37 7.09 4.90 -13.46
N ASN A 38 7.69 3.75 -13.78
CA ASN A 38 8.13 3.39 -15.14
C ASN A 38 7.14 2.44 -15.83
N ASP A 39 5.90 2.32 -15.32
CA ASP A 39 4.86 1.41 -15.80
C ASP A 39 5.28 -0.09 -15.76
N VAL A 40 6.18 -0.47 -14.86
CA VAL A 40 6.62 -1.86 -14.69
C VAL A 40 5.95 -2.49 -13.47
N LEU A 41 5.47 -3.74 -13.64
CA LEU A 41 4.92 -4.53 -12.54
C LEU A 41 6.04 -5.02 -11.62
N GLN A 42 5.92 -4.67 -10.34
CA GLN A 42 6.84 -5.06 -9.27
C GLN A 42 6.08 -5.84 -8.19
N PRO A 43 6.70 -6.87 -7.58
CA PRO A 43 6.09 -7.56 -6.46
C PRO A 43 6.10 -6.67 -5.22
N MET A 44 4.99 -6.63 -4.46
CA MET A 44 4.90 -5.82 -3.23
C MET A 44 5.82 -6.33 -2.11
N LEU A 45 6.07 -7.64 -2.07
CA LEU A 45 7.10 -8.24 -1.23
C LEU A 45 8.21 -8.81 -2.12
N PRO A 46 9.49 -8.45 -1.90
CA PRO A 46 10.59 -9.04 -2.64
C PRO A 46 10.65 -10.55 -2.50
N ASP A 47 11.14 -11.24 -3.53
CA ASP A 47 11.34 -12.69 -3.49
C ASP A 47 12.28 -13.10 -2.35
N TYR A 48 12.06 -14.33 -1.86
CA TYR A 48 12.82 -14.93 -0.75
C TYR A 48 12.73 -14.15 0.57
N SER A 49 11.72 -13.28 0.73
CA SER A 49 11.48 -12.56 1.99
C SER A 49 10.44 -13.28 2.86
N VAL A 50 10.74 -13.38 4.15
CA VAL A 50 9.80 -13.83 5.18
C VAL A 50 9.67 -12.70 6.18
N ILE A 51 8.43 -12.24 6.41
CA ILE A 51 8.12 -11.22 7.42
C ILE A 51 7.40 -11.90 8.59
N MET A 52 7.87 -11.60 9.80
CA MET A 52 7.23 -11.96 11.05
C MET A 52 6.86 -10.69 11.78
N GLY A 53 5.65 -10.63 12.32
CA GLY A 53 5.18 -9.47 13.07
C GLY A 53 4.25 -9.89 14.19
N SER A 54 4.18 -9.06 15.22
CA SER A 54 3.22 -9.18 16.31
C SER A 54 2.10 -8.15 16.16
N PRO A 55 0.88 -8.39 16.69
CA PRO A 55 -0.12 -7.34 16.86
C PRO A 55 0.38 -6.12 17.64
N HIS A 56 1.47 -6.27 18.41
CA HIS A 56 2.10 -5.22 19.22
C HIS A 56 3.10 -4.33 18.44
N VAL A 57 3.09 -4.34 17.11
CA VAL A 57 3.88 -3.39 16.31
C VAL A 57 3.39 -1.95 16.49
N ASP A 58 2.14 -1.78 16.92
CA ASP A 58 1.51 -0.48 17.18
C ASP A 58 1.69 0.47 15.98
N GLY A 59 1.24 0.01 14.81
CA GLY A 59 1.29 0.80 13.58
C GLY A 59 0.18 1.84 13.55
N VAL A 60 0.53 3.13 13.47
CA VAL A 60 -0.42 4.22 13.28
C VAL A 60 -0.17 4.88 11.93
N ARG A 61 -1.24 5.18 11.21
CA ARG A 61 -1.17 6.00 10.00
C ARG A 61 -1.36 7.46 10.39
N HIS A 62 -0.28 8.23 10.29
CA HIS A 62 -0.33 9.68 10.46
C HIS A 62 -0.72 10.35 9.14
N TYR A 63 -1.35 11.52 9.25
CA TYR A 63 -1.73 12.34 8.12
C TYR A 63 -1.17 13.75 8.29
N GLY A 64 -0.41 14.21 7.30
CA GLY A 64 0.08 15.58 7.24
C GLY A 64 -1.04 16.56 6.92
N ALA A 65 -0.78 17.84 7.20
CA ALA A 65 -1.64 18.93 6.75
C ALA A 65 -1.67 19.00 5.21
N ILE A 66 -2.84 19.19 4.64
CA ILE A 66 -3.00 19.37 3.20
C ILE A 66 -2.64 20.81 2.83
N MET A 67 -1.67 21.00 1.94
CA MET A 67 -1.15 22.32 1.55
C MET A 67 -2.08 23.03 0.53
N ASP A 68 -3.37 23.08 0.82
CA ASP A 68 -4.39 23.76 0.01
C ASP A 68 -5.11 24.82 0.87
N PRO A 69 -5.03 26.11 0.53
CA PRO A 69 -5.73 27.18 1.25
C PRO A 69 -7.25 26.98 1.30
N ALA A 70 -7.84 26.38 0.26
CA ALA A 70 -9.29 26.15 0.19
C ALA A 70 -9.78 25.10 1.21
N LEU A 71 -8.86 24.27 1.71
CA LEU A 71 -9.12 23.24 2.71
C LEU A 71 -8.65 23.65 4.11
N GLY A 72 -8.19 24.90 4.28
CA GLY A 72 -7.82 25.46 5.57
C GLY A 72 -6.63 24.76 6.24
N TYR A 73 -5.73 24.16 5.46
CA TYR A 73 -4.53 23.46 5.96
C TYR A 73 -4.81 22.34 6.97
N GLN A 74 -5.96 21.68 6.85
CA GLN A 74 -6.34 20.59 7.75
C GLN A 74 -5.59 19.29 7.43
N ALA A 75 -5.30 18.51 8.48
CA ALA A 75 -4.80 17.14 8.33
C ALA A 75 -5.98 16.19 8.08
N LEU A 76 -6.22 15.86 6.82
CA LEU A 76 -7.34 15.02 6.39
C LEU A 76 -6.82 13.72 5.78
N PRO A 77 -7.49 12.56 6.05
CA PRO A 77 -7.14 11.30 5.40
C PRO A 77 -7.28 11.36 3.88
N TYR A 78 -8.31 12.05 3.42
CA TYR A 78 -8.68 12.20 2.02
C TYR A 78 -9.29 13.59 1.85
N ALA A 79 -8.70 14.41 1.00
CA ALA A 79 -9.12 15.77 0.70
C ALA A 79 -9.59 15.88 -0.76
N PRO A 80 -10.86 15.56 -1.05
CA PRO A 80 -11.40 15.70 -2.39
C PRO A 80 -11.72 17.17 -2.71
N LYS A 81 -11.36 17.59 -3.92
CA LYS A 81 -11.65 18.92 -4.45
C LYS A 81 -12.11 18.81 -5.90
N SER A 82 -13.16 19.54 -6.24
CA SER A 82 -13.62 19.65 -7.63
C SER A 82 -13.78 21.11 -8.01
N TRP A 83 -13.31 21.49 -9.19
CA TRP A 83 -13.51 22.81 -9.76
C TRP A 83 -13.79 22.70 -11.25
N ILE A 84 -14.46 23.71 -11.78
CA ILE A 84 -14.68 23.87 -13.21
C ILE A 84 -13.68 24.92 -13.68
N ASP A 85 -12.83 24.54 -14.62
CA ASP A 85 -12.07 25.50 -15.42
C ASP A 85 -12.97 25.93 -16.58
N ASN A 86 -12.97 27.21 -16.94
CA ASN A 86 -13.89 27.77 -17.94
C ASN A 86 -13.23 28.01 -19.31
N ASP A 87 -11.91 27.84 -19.44
CA ASP A 87 -11.18 28.08 -20.69
C ASP A 87 -10.09 27.02 -20.95
N PRO A 88 -10.43 25.82 -21.48
CA PRO A 88 -11.74 25.33 -21.92
C PRO A 88 -12.63 24.80 -20.77
N PRO A 89 -13.96 24.70 -20.95
CA PRO A 89 -14.87 24.20 -19.92
C PRO A 89 -14.62 22.73 -19.61
N VAL A 90 -13.87 22.44 -18.54
CA VAL A 90 -13.60 21.09 -18.04
C VAL A 90 -13.75 21.02 -16.53
N ARG A 91 -14.28 19.90 -16.03
CA ARG A 91 -14.37 19.64 -14.59
C ARG A 91 -13.16 18.82 -14.14
N TRP A 92 -12.36 19.41 -13.26
CA TRP A 92 -11.26 18.72 -12.62
C TRP A 92 -11.72 18.09 -11.31
N LEU A 93 -11.18 16.91 -11.03
CA LEU A 93 -11.32 16.21 -9.76
C LEU A 93 -9.91 15.93 -9.24
N MET A 94 -9.62 16.35 -8.03
CA MET A 94 -8.34 16.12 -7.37
C MET A 94 -8.61 15.52 -5.99
N LEU A 95 -7.86 14.47 -5.66
CA LEU A 95 -7.81 13.90 -4.33
C LEU A 95 -6.40 14.09 -3.78
N GLN A 96 -6.27 14.87 -2.72
CA GLN A 96 -5.01 15.04 -2.01
C GLN A 96 -5.02 14.21 -0.73
N SER A 97 -3.87 13.63 -0.40
CA SER A 97 -3.62 12.93 0.87
C SER A 97 -2.13 12.99 1.16
N ALA A 98 -1.77 13.08 2.45
CA ALA A 98 -0.38 13.05 2.91
C ALA A 98 -0.19 11.96 3.99
N PRO A 99 -0.32 10.67 3.64
CA PRO A 99 -0.24 9.59 4.61
C PRO A 99 1.22 9.21 4.92
N LEU A 100 1.50 8.94 6.19
CA LEU A 100 2.75 8.33 6.64
C LEU A 100 2.46 7.19 7.63
N PRO A 101 2.66 5.91 7.24
CA PRO A 101 2.58 4.80 8.17
C PRO A 101 3.80 4.79 9.11
N VAL A 102 3.57 4.84 10.41
CA VAL A 102 4.63 4.82 11.43
C VAL A 102 4.43 3.63 12.38
N PRO A 103 5.35 2.66 12.40
CA PRO A 103 5.38 1.63 13.44
C PRO A 103 6.01 2.19 14.72
N TYR A 104 5.26 2.26 15.82
CA TYR A 104 5.79 2.74 17.11
C TYR A 104 6.74 1.72 17.77
N ARG A 105 6.51 0.42 17.54
CA ARG A 105 7.36 -0.66 18.05
C ARG A 105 7.99 -1.44 16.89
N VAL A 106 9.00 -0.83 16.28
CA VAL A 106 9.70 -1.41 15.12
C VAL A 106 10.28 -2.81 15.43
N ASN A 107 10.79 -3.00 16.66
CA ASN A 107 11.37 -4.27 17.10
C ASN A 107 10.36 -5.41 17.30
N ALA A 108 9.05 -5.14 17.23
CA ALA A 108 8.02 -6.18 17.21
C ALA A 108 7.77 -6.77 15.80
N SER A 109 8.63 -6.42 14.84
CA SER A 109 8.65 -6.96 13.49
C SER A 109 10.04 -7.49 13.14
N PHE A 110 10.10 -8.47 12.24
CA PHE A 110 11.32 -9.10 11.77
C PHE A 110 11.18 -9.47 10.28
N ARG A 111 12.27 -9.33 9.53
CA ARG A 111 12.38 -9.78 8.14
C ARG A 111 13.60 -10.67 8.00
N ALA A 112 13.42 -11.85 7.42
CA ALA A 112 14.49 -12.74 6.99
C ALA A 112 14.54 -12.84 5.46
N THR A 113 15.75 -13.01 4.94
CA THR A 113 15.99 -13.46 3.57
C THR A 113 16.49 -14.89 3.62
N VAL A 114 15.91 -15.78 2.83
CA VAL A 114 16.11 -17.24 2.94
C VAL A 114 17.06 -17.78 1.85
N ARG A 115 18.17 -17.07 1.60
CA ARG A 115 19.19 -17.47 0.61
C ARG A 115 20.58 -17.47 1.22
#